data_AF-A0A352AS35-F1
#
_entry.id   AF-A0A352AS35-F1
#
_cell.length_a   1.000
_cell.length_b   1.000
_cell.length_c   1.000
_cell.angle_alpha   90.00
_cell.angle_beta   90.00
_cell.angle_gamma   90.00
#
_symmetry.space_group_name_H-M   'P 1'
#
loop_
_entity.id
_entity.type
_entity.pdbx_description
1 polymer ?
#
loop_
_entity_poly.entity_id
_entity_poly.type
_entity_poly.pdbx_seq_one_letter_code
_entity_poly.pdbx_strand_id
1 'polypeptide(L)' 'MVTIKAFVQALTTFHWKTDYKQFCHVLNLDEGLYSLHKYKQFENLCQSLNEFDSNSLSKLVEAGAIVEHK' A
#
# COMPACT_ATOMS: atom_id res chain seq x y z
N MET A 1 10.82 -1.75 13.82
CA MET A 1 9.49 -1.20 13.52
C MET A 1 9.60 -0.38 12.24
N VAL A 2 8.75 -0.62 11.24
CA VAL A 2 8.75 0.17 10.00
C VAL A 2 8.05 1.50 10.29
N THR A 3 8.68 2.63 9.99
CA THR A 3 8.04 3.96 10.12
C THR A 3 7.05 4.16 8.98
N ILE A 4 6.02 5.01 9.16
CA ILE A 4 5.06 5.33 8.09
C ILE A 4 5.76 5.85 6.83
N LYS A 5 6.81 6.65 7.00
CA LYS A 5 7.66 7.09 5.88
C LYS A 5 8.30 5.91 5.14
N ALA A 6 8.90 4.97 5.87
CA ALA A 6 9.52 3.79 5.28
C ALA A 6 8.49 2.87 4.61
N PHE A 7 7.29 2.75 5.18
CA PHE A 7 6.17 2.00 4.61
C PHE A 7 5.72 2.57 3.27
N VAL A 8 5.39 3.86 3.21
CA VAL A 8 4.97 4.52 1.96
C VAL A 8 6.08 4.45 0.92
N GLN A 9 7.32 4.73 1.31
CA GLN A 9 8.46 4.68 0.39
C GLN A 9 8.68 3.28 -0.20
N ALA A 10 8.53 2.22 0.61
CA ALA A 10 8.66 0.85 0.14
C ALA A 10 7.57 0.49 -0.87
N LEU A 11 6.29 0.81 -0.58
CA LEU A 11 5.18 0.52 -1.49
C LEU A 11 5.28 1.31 -2.79
N THR A 12 5.59 2.61 -2.73
CA THR A 12 5.77 3.44 -3.93
C THR A 12 6.95 2.96 -4.77
N THR A 13 8.06 2.57 -4.13
CA THR A 13 9.23 2.02 -4.84
C THR A 13 8.89 0.70 -5.52
N PHE A 14 8.15 -0.19 -4.84
CA PHE A 14 7.69 -1.44 -5.42
C PHE A 14 6.77 -1.17 -6.62
N HIS A 15 5.75 -0.32 -6.45
CA HIS A 15 4.84 0.09 -7.52
C HIS A 15 5.56 0.63 -8.77
N TRP A 16 6.61 1.43 -8.60
CA TRP A 16 7.39 1.94 -9.74
C TRP A 16 8.16 0.84 -10.50
N LYS A 17 8.59 -0.22 -9.81
CA LYS A 17 9.45 -1.27 -10.37
C LYS A 17 8.67 -2.51 -10.84
N THR A 18 7.39 -2.59 -10.52
CA THR A 18 6.58 -3.81 -10.63
C THR A 18 5.51 -3.64 -11.67
N ASP A 19 5.40 -4.62 -12.56
CA ASP A 19 4.25 -4.78 -13.44
C ASP A 19 3.25 -5.79 -12.84
N TYR A 20 2.11 -5.96 -13.51
CA TYR A 20 1.07 -6.90 -13.10
C TYR A 20 1.57 -8.34 -12.87
N LYS A 21 2.53 -8.83 -13.67
CA LYS A 21 3.04 -10.21 -13.52
C LYS A 21 3.91 -10.35 -12.29
N GLN A 22 4.79 -9.39 -12.06
CA GLN A 22 5.61 -9.34 -10.83
C GLN A 22 4.74 -9.18 -9.59
N PHE A 23 3.69 -8.36 -9.66
CA PHE A 23 2.72 -8.23 -8.58
C PHE A 23 2.05 -9.57 -8.25
N CYS A 24 1.57 -10.28 -9.27
CA CYS A 24 0.99 -11.62 -9.10
C CYS A 24 2.00 -12.59 -8.49
N HIS A 25 3.24 -12.59 -8.98
CA HIS A 25 4.30 -13.45 -8.45
C HIS A 25 4.59 -13.18 -6.97
N VAL A 26 4.75 -11.92 -6.57
CA VAL A 26 5.03 -11.54 -5.18
C VAL A 26 3.91 -11.94 -4.23
N LEU A 27 2.66 -11.87 -4.70
CA LEU A 27 1.50 -12.25 -3.91
C LEU A 27 1.11 -13.73 -4.04
N ASN A 28 1.86 -14.53 -4.80
CA ASN A 28 1.53 -15.92 -5.15
C ASN A 28 0.09 -16.05 -5.69
N LEU A 29 -0.29 -15.15 -6.61
CA LEU A 29 -1.57 -15.14 -7.29
C LEU A 29 -1.42 -15.64 -8.72
N ASP A 30 -2.41 -16.40 -9.18
CA ASP A 30 -2.55 -16.70 -10.61
C ASP A 30 -2.99 -15.45 -11.39
N GLU A 31 -2.52 -15.31 -12.62
CA GLU A 31 -2.98 -14.25 -13.52
C GLU A 31 -4.45 -14.46 -13.89
N GLY A 32 -5.31 -13.48 -13.60
CA GLY A 32 -6.73 -13.54 -13.89
C GLY A 32 -7.48 -12.27 -13.49
N LEU A 33 -8.80 -12.28 -13.65
CA LEU A 33 -9.64 -11.11 -13.36
C LEU A 33 -9.52 -10.64 -11.90
N TYR A 34 -9.41 -11.58 -10.96
CA TYR A 34 -9.23 -11.29 -9.54
C TYR A 34 -7.93 -10.54 -9.27
N SER A 35 -6.80 -11.08 -9.73
CA SER A 35 -5.49 -10.49 -9.50
C SER A 35 -5.31 -9.18 -10.27
N LEU A 36 -5.91 -9.05 -11.45
CA LEU A 36 -5.96 -7.77 -12.17
C LEU A 36 -6.72 -6.70 -11.38
N HIS A 37 -7.85 -7.07 -10.76
CA HIS A 37 -8.58 -6.15 -9.90
C HIS A 37 -7.74 -5.74 -8.68
N LYS A 38 -7.04 -6.69 -8.06
CA LYS A 38 -6.14 -6.42 -6.93
C LYS A 38 -4.96 -5.52 -7.32
N TYR A 39 -4.41 -5.72 -8.51
CA TYR A 39 -3.35 -4.87 -9.04
C TYR A 39 -3.82 -3.42 -9.19
N LYS A 40 -5.00 -3.19 -9.80
CA LYS A 40 -5.58 -1.83 -9.89
C LYS A 40 -5.85 -1.19 -8.52
N GLN A 41 -6.32 -1.97 -7.55
CA GLN A 41 -6.49 -1.50 -6.17
C GLN A 41 -5.15 -1.08 -5.55
N PHE A 42 -4.10 -1.84 -5.83
CA PHE A 42 -2.74 -1.54 -5.37
C PHE A 42 -2.17 -0.28 -6.03
N GLU A 43 -2.37 -0.09 -7.33
CA GLU A 43 -2.00 1.15 -8.05
C GLU A 43 -2.68 2.38 -7.41
N ASN A 44 -4.00 2.30 -7.21
CA ASN A 44 -4.77 3.36 -6.56
C ASN A 44 -4.29 3.64 -5.13
N LEU A 45 -3.98 2.60 -4.35
CA LEU A 45 -3.45 2.75 -3.00
C LEU A 45 -2.11 3.51 -3.02
N CYS A 46 -1.19 3.13 -3.90
CA CYS A 46 0.12 3.78 -4.00
C CYS A 46 -0.02 5.24 -4.44
N GLN A 47 -0.93 5.54 -5.36
CA GLN A 47 -1.22 6.92 -5.75
C GLN A 47 -1.73 7.73 -4.56
N SER A 48 -2.78 7.25 -3.87
CA SER A 48 -3.34 7.95 -2.72
C SER A 48 -2.33 8.12 -1.58
N LEU A 49 -1.49 7.13 -1.29
CA LEU A 49 -0.47 7.25 -0.25
C LEU A 49 0.57 8.35 -0.56
N ASN A 50 0.87 8.59 -1.84
CA ASN A 50 1.80 9.65 -2.25
C ASN A 50 1.19 11.06 -2.20
N GLU A 51 -0.14 11.18 -2.10
CA GLU A 51 -0.82 12.48 -1.99
C GLU A 51 -0.79 13.05 -0.56
N PHE A 52 -0.51 12.21 0.45
CA PHE A 52 -0.37 12.64 1.83
C PHE A 52 1.09 12.80 2.24
N ASP A 53 1.38 13.79 3.08
CA ASP A 53 2.66 13.86 3.76
C ASP A 53 2.75 12.82 4.89
N SER A 54 3.98 12.40 5.22
CA SER A 54 4.21 11.35 6.21
C SER A 54 3.71 11.69 7.62
N ASN A 55 3.64 12.97 7.98
CA ASN A 55 3.16 13.39 9.31
C ASN A 55 1.63 13.29 9.39
N SER A 56 0.91 13.68 8.34
CA SER A 56 -0.54 13.47 8.25
C SER A 56 -0.92 12.00 8.33
N LEU A 57 -0.22 11.12 7.58
CA LEU A 57 -0.46 9.67 7.65
C LEU A 57 -0.15 9.09 9.04
N SER A 58 0.92 9.54 9.71
CA SER A 58 1.25 9.08 11.07
C SER A 58 0.11 9.38 12.05
N LYS A 59 -0.41 10.61 12.03
CA LYS A 59 -1.52 11.03 12.89
C LYS A 59 -2.79 10.21 12.66
N LEU A 60 -3.10 9.89 11.40
CA LEU A 60 -4.27 9.07 11.06
C LEU A 60 -4.11 7.64 11.59
N VAL A 61 -2.92 7.05 11.44
CA VAL A 61 -2.63 5.69 11.95
C VAL A 61 -2.67 5.67 13.48
N GLU A 62 -2.09 6.67 14.15
CA GLU A 62 -2.14 6.82 15.61
C GLU A 62 -3.59 6.93 16.09
N ALA A 63 -4.41 7.78 15.46
CA ALA A 63 -5.82 7.93 15.82
C ALA A 63 -6.61 6.61 15.67
N GLY A 64 -6.33 5.82 14.63
CA GLY A 64 -6.95 4.50 14.43
C GLY A 64 -6.43 3.41 15.38
N ALA A 65 -5.20 3.53 15.88
CA ALA A 65 -4.65 2.62 16.88
C ALA A 65 -5.19 2.88 18.29
N ILE A 66 -5.66 4.11 18.56
CA ILE A 66 -6.28 4.52 19.83
C ILE A 66 -7.76 4.07 19.93
N VAL A 67 -8.19 3.08 19.15
CA VAL A 67 -9.51 2.45 19.37
C VAL A 67 -9.44 1.59 20.63
N GLU A 68 -9.55 2.26 21.78
CA GLU A 68 -9.81 1.66 23.07
C GLU A 68 -11.16 0.93 22.99
N HIS A 69 -11.13 -0.32 23.46
CA HIS A 69 -12.29 -1.15 23.72
C HIS A 69 -13.41 -0.32 24.40
N LYS A 70 -14.49 -0.05 23.67
CA LYS A 70 -15.80 0.26 24.25
C LYS A 70 -16.73 -0.90 24.00
#